data_AF-A0A356NLX3-F1
#
_entry.id   AF-A0A356NLX3-F1
#
_cell.length_a   1.000
_cell.length_b   1.000
_cell.length_c   1.000
_cell.angle_alpha   90.00
_cell.angle_beta   90.00
_cell.angle_gamma   90.00
#
_symmetry.space_group_name_H-M   'P 1'
#
loop_
_entity.id
_entity.type
_entity.pdbx_description
1 polymer ?
#
loop_
_entity_poly.entity_id
_entity_poly.type
_entity_poly.pdbx_seq_one_letter_code
_entity_poly.pdbx_strand_id
1 'polypeptide(L)'
;MNIHNLWLKTLAWACMMISSATLHMDAQAQPTGKAIYAQACAQCHGPDLQGGQAQSLKDAVWQFGSKRSHIFRNIKYGISDFAMPAFEEALSDDAINRVLDFIFESEKKSGSTRPPTPKRIFTLDYELTIDVVAEGLDIPWAIDFLDEERALITERPGRLRLLEGGKLHSEAIEGTPSVLHEGQGGLLDVSVDPDYAENGWVYLSYSHLLSDAEGERKPAMTRIVRGKIQDHAWTDQEVIYEAPHDLYTTTRHHYGSRIVFDPSGFLYFSIGERGIAHHAQDIRRPNGKIHRIFKNGSIPSDNPFVERDDALPTIFTFGNRNPQGLAVHPGTGHIWETEHGPMGGDELNVIHGGANYGWPSITYGRNYDGGVVSDHRERQGMRQPTLYWKPSIAVSGIHFVDSPSFPRWKNHLLVGALKYEEVRLLDIENDRVMHQEIILKNAGRVRDVCSAPDGAIYLVTNGPDTILKLTPVRDMNLEP
;
A
#
# COMPACT_ATOMS: atom_id res chain seq x y z
N MET A 1 34.34 -73.47 -38.17
CA MET A 1 35.09 -74.46 -37.38
C MET A 1 36.55 -74.27 -37.76
N ASN A 2 37.44 -73.75 -36.93
CA ASN A 2 37.74 -74.14 -35.56
C ASN A 2 38.16 -72.97 -34.67
N ILE A 3 38.09 -73.25 -33.37
CA ILE A 3 38.07 -72.37 -32.21
C ILE A 3 39.46 -72.36 -31.54
N HIS A 4 39.78 -71.25 -30.86
CA HIS A 4 40.46 -71.09 -29.54
C HIS A 4 41.52 -69.97 -29.54
N ASN A 5 41.27 -68.85 -28.83
CA ASN A 5 41.64 -68.52 -27.42
C ASN A 5 43.13 -68.10 -27.31
N LEU A 6 43.63 -67.15 -26.51
CA LEU A 6 43.19 -66.34 -25.36
C LEU A 6 44.34 -65.31 -25.07
N TRP A 7 44.04 -64.08 -24.59
CA TRP A 7 44.79 -63.29 -23.53
C TRP A 7 46.20 -62.69 -23.83
N LEU A 8 46.71 -61.57 -23.26
CA LEU A 8 46.26 -60.39 -22.48
C LEU A 8 47.47 -59.40 -22.31
N LYS A 9 47.21 -58.06 -22.25
CA LYS A 9 47.99 -56.92 -21.65
C LYS A 9 49.39 -56.56 -22.25
N THR A 10 49.91 -55.31 -22.28
CA THR A 10 50.01 -54.19 -21.30
C THR A 10 50.36 -52.80 -21.95
N LEU A 11 50.04 -51.72 -21.22
CA LEU A 11 50.58 -50.32 -21.09
C LEU A 11 51.87 -49.91 -21.86
N ALA A 12 52.26 -48.65 -22.10
CA ALA A 12 51.75 -47.25 -22.13
C ALA A 12 52.98 -46.33 -22.40
N TRP A 13 52.90 -45.24 -23.18
CA TRP A 13 53.54 -43.90 -22.94
C TRP A 13 53.53 -42.93 -24.16
N ALA A 14 53.55 -41.63 -23.81
CA ALA A 14 53.50 -40.34 -24.53
C ALA A 14 54.33 -40.17 -25.83
N CYS A 15 54.16 -39.18 -26.74
CA CYS A 15 53.95 -37.71 -26.59
C CYS A 15 53.83 -37.02 -27.98
N MET A 16 53.08 -35.89 -28.08
CA MET A 16 53.10 -34.76 -29.06
C MET A 16 53.02 -35.03 -30.58
N MET A 17 52.42 -34.23 -31.47
CA MET A 17 51.52 -33.06 -31.53
C MET A 17 51.07 -33.01 -33.00
N ILE A 18 49.77 -32.85 -33.32
CA ILE A 18 49.35 -32.34 -34.63
C ILE A 18 48.26 -31.29 -34.41
N SER A 19 48.57 -30.10 -34.94
CA SER A 19 47.74 -28.89 -35.02
C SER A 19 46.29 -29.20 -35.39
N SER A 20 45.36 -28.73 -34.56
CA SER A 20 43.98 -28.48 -34.95
C SER A 20 43.73 -26.98 -34.81
N ALA A 21 43.53 -26.32 -35.95
CA ALA A 21 43.04 -24.95 -35.99
C ALA A 21 41.69 -24.93 -35.26
N THR A 22 41.66 -24.35 -34.07
CA THR A 22 40.42 -24.01 -33.38
C THR A 22 39.82 -22.82 -34.11
N LEU A 23 38.74 -23.06 -34.85
CA LEU A 23 37.77 -22.03 -35.16
C LEU A 23 37.40 -21.35 -33.84
N HIS A 24 37.87 -20.12 -33.63
CA HIS A 24 37.31 -19.24 -32.63
C HIS A 24 35.85 -19.02 -33.02
N MET A 25 34.95 -19.76 -32.37
CA MET A 25 33.59 -19.27 -32.20
C MET A 25 33.71 -18.02 -31.34
N ASP A 26 33.69 -16.85 -31.98
CA ASP A 26 33.53 -15.59 -31.25
C ASP A 26 32.30 -15.74 -30.35
N ALA A 27 32.53 -15.71 -29.04
CA ALA A 27 31.47 -15.53 -28.07
C ALA A 27 30.82 -14.18 -28.41
N GLN A 28 29.68 -14.20 -29.12
CA GLN A 28 28.94 -13.01 -29.47
C GLN A 28 28.75 -12.17 -28.20
N ALA A 29 29.39 -11.01 -28.15
CA ALA A 29 29.32 -10.12 -27.00
C ALA A 29 27.85 -9.86 -26.69
N GLN A 30 27.44 -10.07 -25.44
CA GLN A 30 26.06 -9.86 -25.01
C GLN A 30 25.63 -8.43 -25.36
N PRO A 31 24.43 -8.23 -25.94
CA PRO A 31 24.00 -6.90 -26.34
C PRO A 31 23.91 -5.96 -25.13
N THR A 32 24.40 -4.73 -25.32
CA THR A 32 24.37 -3.69 -24.29
C THR A 32 22.93 -3.27 -23.97
N GLY A 33 22.70 -2.70 -22.78
CA GLY A 33 21.40 -2.18 -22.39
C GLY A 33 20.81 -1.18 -23.39
N LYS A 34 21.66 -0.30 -23.94
CA LYS A 34 21.28 0.66 -24.99
C LYS A 34 20.83 -0.04 -26.28
N ALA A 35 21.54 -1.09 -26.71
CA ALA A 35 21.19 -1.84 -27.91
C ALA A 35 19.85 -2.57 -27.74
N ILE A 36 19.63 -3.20 -26.57
CA ILE A 36 18.36 -3.86 -26.24
C ILE A 36 17.23 -2.82 -26.20
N TYR A 37 17.44 -1.69 -25.53
CA TYR A 37 16.47 -0.59 -25.47
C TYR A 37 16.07 -0.09 -26.87
N ALA A 38 17.04 0.10 -27.76
CA ALA A 38 16.78 0.57 -29.12
C ALA A 38 15.89 -0.40 -29.92
N GLN A 39 15.99 -1.70 -29.66
CA GLN A 39 15.21 -2.73 -30.35
C GLN A 39 13.83 -2.94 -29.71
N ALA A 40 13.76 -2.93 -28.37
CA ALA A 40 12.57 -3.37 -27.64
C ALA A 40 11.69 -2.22 -27.10
N CYS A 41 12.26 -1.04 -26.83
CA CYS A 41 11.60 0.01 -26.05
C CYS A 41 11.48 1.34 -26.79
N ALA A 42 12.44 1.68 -27.65
CA ALA A 42 12.55 2.99 -28.29
C ALA A 42 11.36 3.37 -29.19
N GLN A 43 10.63 2.39 -29.73
CA GLN A 43 9.42 2.66 -30.53
C GLN A 43 8.34 3.38 -29.72
N CYS A 44 8.23 3.07 -28.42
CA CYS A 44 7.22 3.67 -27.55
C CYS A 44 7.79 4.85 -26.75
N HIS A 45 9.00 4.70 -26.22
CA HIS A 45 9.63 5.66 -25.31
C HIS A 45 10.60 6.64 -26.00
N GLY A 46 10.69 6.59 -27.32
CA GLY A 46 11.60 7.41 -28.12
C GLY A 46 13.04 6.90 -28.10
N PRO A 47 13.85 7.19 -29.13
CA PRO A 47 15.23 6.73 -29.23
C PRO A 47 16.14 7.26 -28.11
N ASP A 48 15.79 8.41 -27.52
CA ASP A 48 16.55 9.09 -26.46
C ASP A 48 15.79 9.15 -25.13
N LEU A 49 14.86 8.21 -24.89
CA LEU A 49 14.05 8.11 -23.66
C LEU A 49 13.13 9.32 -23.40
N GLN A 50 12.93 10.19 -24.39
CA GLN A 50 12.15 11.42 -24.28
C GLN A 50 10.63 11.18 -24.27
N GLY A 51 10.20 9.93 -24.43
CA GLY A 51 8.80 9.57 -24.60
C GLY A 51 8.34 9.63 -26.06
N GLY A 52 7.04 9.51 -26.25
CA GLY A 52 6.37 9.47 -27.54
C GLY A 52 4.96 8.91 -27.38
N GLN A 53 4.76 7.66 -27.82
CA GLN A 53 3.52 6.92 -27.55
C GLN A 53 3.39 6.52 -26.07
N ALA A 54 4.52 6.36 -25.39
CA ALA A 54 4.60 6.14 -23.96
C ALA A 54 5.37 7.29 -23.29
N GLN A 55 5.31 7.34 -21.96
CA GLN A 55 5.96 8.36 -21.15
C GLN A 55 7.48 8.47 -21.39
N SER A 56 8.06 9.63 -21.06
CA SER A 56 9.50 9.74 -20.91
C SER A 56 10.01 8.83 -19.80
N LEU A 57 11.27 8.39 -19.93
CA LEU A 57 11.98 7.59 -18.94
C LEU A 57 13.23 8.32 -18.41
N LYS A 58 13.33 9.63 -18.63
CA LYS A 58 14.51 10.42 -18.24
C LYS A 58 14.19 11.78 -17.60
N ASP A 59 12.92 12.09 -17.38
CA ASP A 59 12.42 13.36 -16.83
C ASP A 59 12.12 13.28 -15.32
N ALA A 60 12.47 12.17 -14.68
CA ALA A 60 12.20 11.86 -13.27
C ALA A 60 10.70 11.79 -12.89
N VAL A 61 9.80 11.69 -13.88
CA VAL A 61 8.36 11.52 -13.67
C VAL A 61 7.95 10.10 -14.08
N TRP A 62 7.53 9.29 -13.11
CA TRP A 62 7.26 7.86 -13.33
C TRP A 62 5.78 7.52 -13.12
N GLN A 63 5.08 7.18 -14.22
CA GLN A 63 3.67 6.79 -14.17
C GLN A 63 3.44 5.45 -13.45
N PHE A 64 4.31 4.46 -13.67
CA PHE A 64 4.14 3.11 -13.14
C PHE A 64 5.18 2.71 -12.09
N GLY A 65 5.62 3.72 -11.31
CA GLY A 65 6.51 3.58 -10.17
C GLY A 65 7.99 3.68 -10.55
N SER A 66 8.76 4.38 -9.73
CA SER A 66 10.15 4.79 -10.01
C SER A 66 11.23 3.82 -9.51
N LYS A 67 10.90 2.86 -8.64
CA LYS A 67 11.90 1.93 -8.10
C LYS A 67 12.35 0.95 -9.17
N ARG A 68 13.64 0.58 -9.17
CA ARG A 68 14.22 -0.43 -10.09
C ARG A 68 13.38 -1.71 -10.17
N SER A 69 12.92 -2.22 -9.04
CA SER A 69 12.09 -3.44 -9.00
C SER A 69 10.70 -3.26 -9.61
N HIS A 70 10.15 -2.04 -9.60
CA HIS A 70 8.90 -1.73 -10.29
C HIS A 70 9.11 -1.76 -11.80
N ILE A 71 10.11 -1.03 -12.28
CA ILE A 71 10.41 -0.92 -13.72
C ILE A 71 10.81 -2.30 -14.27
N PHE A 72 11.62 -3.06 -13.53
CA PHE A 72 11.95 -4.45 -13.88
C PHE A 72 10.70 -5.30 -14.14
N ARG A 73 9.74 -5.30 -13.21
CA ARG A 73 8.50 -6.09 -13.35
C ARG A 73 7.60 -5.56 -14.45
N ASN A 74 7.52 -4.24 -14.64
CA ASN A 74 6.76 -3.65 -15.73
C ASN A 74 7.34 -4.09 -17.09
N ILE A 75 8.68 -4.15 -17.24
CA ILE A 75 9.32 -4.68 -18.46
C ILE A 75 9.07 -6.18 -18.58
N LYS A 76 9.31 -6.96 -17.52
CA LYS A 76 9.20 -8.42 -17.56
C LYS A 76 7.77 -8.88 -17.89
N TYR A 77 6.79 -8.41 -17.14
CA TYR A 77 5.40 -8.89 -17.21
C TYR A 77 4.45 -7.97 -17.99
N GLY A 78 4.94 -6.83 -18.49
CA GLY A 78 4.13 -5.85 -19.20
C GLY A 78 3.15 -5.10 -18.31
N ILE A 79 2.35 -4.24 -18.96
CA ILE A 79 1.23 -3.51 -18.36
C ILE A 79 0.05 -3.67 -19.31
N SER A 80 -0.73 -4.73 -19.10
CA SER A 80 -1.79 -5.19 -20.02
C SER A 80 -2.79 -4.10 -20.40
N ASP A 81 -3.15 -3.26 -19.44
CA ASP A 81 -4.23 -2.29 -19.58
C ASP A 81 -3.74 -1.00 -20.29
N PHE A 82 -2.44 -0.86 -20.53
CA PHE A 82 -1.79 0.32 -21.11
C PHE A 82 -0.90 -0.04 -22.32
N ALA A 83 -1.19 -1.15 -22.99
CA ALA A 83 -0.50 -1.60 -24.22
C ALA A 83 1.02 -1.75 -24.12
N MET A 84 1.58 -1.93 -22.91
CA MET A 84 2.98 -2.30 -22.73
C MET A 84 3.09 -3.83 -22.74
N PRO A 85 3.72 -4.45 -23.77
CA PRO A 85 3.82 -5.90 -23.85
C PRO A 85 4.75 -6.47 -22.77
N ALA A 86 4.56 -7.75 -22.45
CA ALA A 86 5.49 -8.50 -21.60
C ALA A 86 6.73 -8.89 -22.40
N PHE A 87 7.91 -8.80 -21.78
CA PHE A 87 9.18 -9.18 -22.39
C PHE A 87 9.81 -10.42 -21.77
N GLU A 88 9.14 -11.12 -20.86
CA GLU A 88 9.67 -12.31 -20.17
C GLU A 88 10.10 -13.45 -21.11
N GLU A 89 9.45 -13.59 -22.27
CA GLU A 89 9.84 -14.58 -23.30
C GLU A 89 10.98 -14.08 -24.20
N ALA A 90 11.13 -12.76 -24.33
CA ALA A 90 12.07 -12.14 -25.27
C ALA A 90 13.39 -11.71 -24.62
N LEU A 91 13.39 -11.38 -23.33
CA LEU A 91 14.52 -10.82 -22.59
C LEU A 91 14.75 -11.61 -21.30
N SER A 92 16.00 -12.05 -21.09
CA SER A 92 16.41 -12.60 -19.80
C SER A 92 16.45 -11.53 -18.71
N ASP A 93 16.44 -11.95 -17.44
CA ASP A 93 16.54 -11.04 -16.30
C ASP A 93 17.80 -10.17 -16.36
N ASP A 94 18.92 -10.72 -16.83
CA ASP A 94 20.16 -9.97 -17.05
C ASP A 94 20.01 -8.94 -18.17
N ALA A 95 19.30 -9.28 -19.26
CA ALA A 95 19.04 -8.35 -20.35
C ALA A 95 18.15 -7.18 -19.88
N ILE A 96 17.11 -7.46 -19.09
CA ILE A 96 16.25 -6.43 -18.48
C ILE A 96 17.08 -5.55 -17.54
N ASN A 97 17.94 -6.14 -16.70
CA ASN A 97 18.81 -5.36 -15.81
C ASN A 97 19.76 -4.43 -16.57
N ARG A 98 20.34 -4.88 -17.70
CA ARG A 98 21.16 -4.00 -18.55
C ARG A 98 20.34 -2.84 -19.14
N VAL A 99 19.09 -3.08 -19.55
CA VAL A 99 18.19 -2.00 -20.00
C VAL A 99 17.93 -1.00 -18.87
N LEU A 100 17.68 -1.48 -17.65
CA LEU A 100 17.50 -0.61 -16.48
C LEU A 100 18.74 0.23 -16.20
N ASP A 101 19.94 -0.37 -16.26
CA ASP A 101 21.19 0.38 -16.08
C ASP A 101 21.31 1.52 -17.09
N PHE A 102 21.01 1.25 -18.36
CA PHE A 102 20.98 2.28 -19.40
C PHE A 102 19.95 3.38 -19.11
N ILE A 103 18.74 3.04 -18.66
CA ILE A 103 17.69 4.00 -18.31
C ILE A 103 18.14 4.89 -17.15
N PHE A 104 18.57 4.31 -16.03
CA PHE A 104 18.98 5.07 -14.84
C PHE A 104 20.24 5.90 -15.09
N GLU A 105 21.21 5.41 -15.86
CA GLU A 105 22.35 6.22 -16.27
C GLU A 105 21.93 7.39 -17.16
N SER A 106 20.95 7.20 -18.04
CA SER A 106 20.47 8.25 -18.95
C SER A 106 19.66 9.31 -18.21
N GLU A 107 18.81 8.91 -17.26
CA GLU A 107 18.11 9.83 -16.35
C GLU A 107 19.13 10.61 -15.49
N LYS A 108 20.12 9.94 -14.90
CA LYS A 108 21.18 10.61 -14.14
C LYS A 108 21.95 11.62 -15.00
N LYS A 109 22.26 11.28 -16.26
CA LYS A 109 22.94 12.17 -17.21
C LYS A 109 22.07 13.34 -17.66
N SER A 110 20.74 13.19 -17.69
CA SER A 110 19.84 14.30 -18.04
C SER A 110 19.82 15.37 -16.96
N GLY A 111 20.25 15.05 -15.73
CA GLY A 111 20.18 15.95 -14.59
C GLY A 111 18.75 16.21 -14.13
N SER A 112 17.78 15.42 -14.60
CA SER A 112 16.39 15.57 -14.22
C SER A 112 16.21 15.25 -12.74
N THR A 113 15.40 16.06 -12.09
CA THR A 113 15.06 15.89 -10.68
C THR A 113 13.55 15.80 -10.58
N ARG A 114 13.08 15.15 -9.52
CA ARG A 114 11.66 15.08 -9.19
C ARG A 114 11.10 16.50 -9.18
N PRO A 115 10.01 16.79 -9.93
CA PRO A 115 9.37 18.09 -9.87
C PRO A 115 8.97 18.43 -8.43
N PRO A 116 9.04 19.70 -8.02
CA PRO A 116 8.52 20.11 -6.73
C PRO A 116 7.00 19.88 -6.68
N THR A 117 6.45 19.73 -5.48
CA THR A 117 5.00 19.66 -5.28
C THR A 117 4.34 20.88 -5.93
N PRO A 118 3.35 20.69 -6.81
CA PRO A 118 2.68 21.81 -7.47
C PRO A 118 1.98 22.67 -6.42
N LYS A 119 2.01 24.01 -6.58
CA LYS A 119 1.29 24.93 -5.69
C LYS A 119 -0.19 25.08 -6.06
N ARG A 120 -0.53 24.74 -7.30
CA ARG A 120 -1.88 24.77 -7.85
C ARG A 120 -2.10 23.57 -8.75
N ILE A 121 -3.30 23.01 -8.69
CA ILE A 121 -3.77 21.93 -9.56
C ILE A 121 -5.18 22.25 -10.06
N PHE A 122 -5.55 21.64 -11.18
CA PHE A 122 -6.87 21.74 -11.77
C PHE A 122 -7.46 20.34 -11.84
N THR A 123 -8.68 20.20 -11.32
CA THR A 123 -9.50 19.01 -11.45
C THR A 123 -10.65 19.29 -12.42
N LEU A 124 -11.50 18.29 -12.66
CA LEU A 124 -12.74 18.50 -13.43
C LEU A 124 -13.67 19.56 -12.80
N ASP A 125 -13.65 19.71 -11.48
CA ASP A 125 -14.59 20.58 -10.75
C ASP A 125 -13.96 21.83 -10.14
N TYR A 126 -12.66 21.81 -9.79
CA TYR A 126 -12.04 22.87 -8.99
C TYR A 126 -10.63 23.24 -9.47
N GLU A 127 -10.28 24.50 -9.27
CA GLU A 127 -8.89 24.92 -9.09
C GLU A 127 -8.55 24.82 -7.60
N LEU A 128 -7.48 24.10 -7.25
CA LEU A 128 -7.03 23.92 -5.87
C LEU A 128 -5.64 24.52 -5.65
N THR A 129 -5.41 25.09 -4.47
CA THR A 129 -4.06 25.33 -3.96
C THR A 129 -3.58 24.14 -3.14
N ILE A 130 -2.26 23.94 -3.14
CA ILE A 130 -1.60 22.93 -2.32
C ILE A 130 -0.53 23.63 -1.48
N ASP A 131 -0.68 23.53 -0.17
CA ASP A 131 0.26 24.06 0.80
C ASP A 131 0.92 22.93 1.56
N VAL A 132 2.23 23.05 1.79
CA VAL A 132 2.95 22.15 2.70
C VAL A 132 2.82 22.73 4.10
N VAL A 133 2.06 22.05 4.97
CA VAL A 133 1.74 22.55 6.32
C VAL A 133 2.61 21.92 7.42
N ALA A 134 3.25 20.78 7.12
CA ALA A 134 4.27 20.22 7.99
C ALA A 134 5.34 19.47 7.19
N GLU A 135 6.58 19.62 7.64
CA GLU A 135 7.78 18.93 7.15
C GLU A 135 8.61 18.44 8.35
N GLY A 136 9.72 17.74 8.08
CA GLY A 136 10.59 17.22 9.15
C GLY A 136 9.98 16.05 9.92
N LEU A 137 8.98 15.39 9.31
CA LEU A 137 8.41 14.15 9.80
C LEU A 137 9.30 12.97 9.39
N ASP A 138 9.16 11.84 10.11
CA ASP A 138 9.86 10.58 9.86
C ASP A 138 8.82 9.49 9.59
N ILE A 139 8.57 9.24 8.30
CA ILE A 139 7.63 8.23 7.81
C ILE A 139 6.24 8.40 8.48
N PRO A 140 5.56 9.54 8.27
CA PRO A 140 4.23 9.76 8.81
C PRO A 140 3.25 8.73 8.24
N TRP A 141 2.29 8.29 9.06
CA TRP A 141 1.37 7.19 8.73
C TRP A 141 -0.11 7.59 8.71
N ALA A 142 -0.60 8.32 9.70
CA ALA A 142 -1.96 8.84 9.74
C ALA A 142 -1.99 10.26 10.27
N ILE A 143 -3.08 10.96 9.96
CA ILE A 143 -3.45 12.25 10.53
C ILE A 143 -4.92 12.21 10.94
N ASP A 144 -5.25 12.74 12.12
CA ASP A 144 -6.63 12.97 12.53
C ASP A 144 -6.76 14.24 13.39
N PHE A 145 -7.93 14.87 13.37
CA PHE A 145 -8.15 16.21 13.90
C PHE A 145 -8.82 16.17 15.27
N LEU A 146 -8.24 16.90 16.22
CA LEU A 146 -8.84 17.14 17.54
C LEU A 146 -9.88 18.25 17.46
N ASP A 147 -9.63 19.24 16.60
CA ASP A 147 -10.50 20.38 16.27
C ASP A 147 -10.00 21.11 15.01
N GLU A 148 -10.50 22.31 14.73
CA GLU A 148 -10.12 23.15 13.58
C GLU A 148 -8.64 23.57 13.55
N GLU A 149 -7.97 23.65 14.71
CA GLU A 149 -6.60 24.16 14.80
C GLU A 149 -5.58 23.08 15.13
N ARG A 150 -6.02 21.94 15.67
CA ARG A 150 -5.16 20.89 16.21
C ARG A 150 -5.40 19.54 15.53
N ALA A 151 -4.30 18.92 15.11
CA ALA A 151 -4.28 17.58 14.55
C ALA A 151 -3.15 16.73 15.14
N LEU A 152 -3.38 15.43 15.20
CA LEU A 152 -2.38 14.44 15.58
C LEU A 152 -1.86 13.73 14.34
N ILE A 153 -0.55 13.49 14.30
CA ILE A 153 0.12 12.78 13.22
C ILE A 153 0.95 11.65 13.82
N THR A 154 0.74 10.43 13.35
CA THR A 154 1.59 9.30 13.74
C THR A 154 2.80 9.19 12.84
N GLU A 155 3.95 8.89 13.43
CA GLU A 155 5.19 8.58 12.73
C GLU A 155 5.57 7.14 13.03
N ARG A 156 5.83 6.36 11.98
CA ARG A 156 6.06 4.91 12.08
C ARG A 156 7.16 4.50 13.08
N PRO A 157 8.22 5.29 13.32
CA PRO A 157 9.19 5.01 14.39
C PRO A 157 8.64 4.97 15.83
N GLY A 158 7.39 5.39 16.09
CA GLY A 158 6.78 5.34 17.43
C GLY A 158 6.36 6.69 18.01
N ARG A 159 6.37 7.76 17.21
CA ARG A 159 6.13 9.13 17.70
C ARG A 159 4.74 9.60 17.30
N LEU A 160 4.01 10.19 18.24
CA LEU A 160 2.79 10.94 17.97
C LEU A 160 3.14 12.42 17.98
N ARG A 161 2.83 13.14 16.89
CA ARG A 161 3.14 14.56 16.72
C ARG A 161 1.87 15.39 16.80
N LEU A 162 1.99 16.59 17.36
CA LEU A 162 0.92 17.58 17.38
C LEU A 162 1.20 18.65 16.32
N LEU A 163 0.24 18.86 15.43
CA LEU A 163 0.15 20.01 14.55
C LEU A 163 -0.84 20.99 15.17
N GLU A 164 -0.41 22.21 15.48
CA GLU A 164 -1.26 23.23 16.11
C GLU A 164 -1.07 24.57 15.39
N GLY A 165 -2.18 25.19 14.96
CA GLY A 165 -2.15 26.47 14.26
C GLY A 165 -1.29 26.45 12.98
N GLY A 166 -1.25 25.31 12.29
CA GLY A 166 -0.41 25.09 11.10
C GLY A 166 1.09 24.96 11.38
N LYS A 167 1.49 24.71 12.63
CA LYS A 167 2.90 24.48 13.01
C LYS A 167 3.06 23.17 13.75
N LEU A 168 4.05 22.39 13.34
CA LEU A 168 4.40 21.16 14.02
C LEU A 168 5.10 21.47 15.34
N HIS A 169 4.63 20.88 16.43
CA HIS A 169 5.30 20.97 17.72
C HIS A 169 6.72 20.37 17.61
N SER A 170 7.70 21.00 18.28
CA SER A 170 9.10 20.61 18.18
C SER A 170 9.33 19.20 18.74
N GLU A 171 8.68 18.89 19.86
CA GLU A 171 8.73 17.59 20.52
C GLU A 171 7.51 16.73 20.16
N ALA A 172 7.70 15.41 20.14
CA ALA A 172 6.60 14.45 20.08
C ALA A 172 5.85 14.41 21.41
N ILE A 173 4.60 13.95 21.39
CA ILE A 173 3.84 13.63 22.60
C ILE A 173 4.59 12.55 23.37
N GLU A 174 4.83 12.80 24.65
CA GLU A 174 5.59 11.89 25.51
C GLU A 174 4.76 10.69 25.95
N GLY A 175 5.41 9.56 26.25
CA GLY A 175 4.74 8.41 26.88
C GLY A 175 3.85 7.56 25.95
N THR A 176 3.94 7.72 24.63
CA THR A 176 3.24 6.85 23.68
C THR A 176 3.68 5.38 23.81
N PRO A 177 2.85 4.41 23.36
CA PRO A 177 3.21 3.00 23.37
C PRO A 177 4.53 2.70 22.67
N SER A 178 5.32 1.79 23.22
CA SER A 178 6.48 1.23 22.51
C SER A 178 6.03 0.36 21.33
N VAL A 179 6.66 0.56 20.17
CA VAL A 179 6.28 -0.11 18.91
C VAL A 179 7.43 -0.89 18.31
N LEU A 180 7.10 -1.88 17.48
CA LEU A 180 8.07 -2.56 16.62
C LEU A 180 8.17 -1.86 15.27
N HIS A 181 9.13 -0.95 15.11
CA HIS A 181 9.42 -0.31 13.83
C HIS A 181 10.31 -1.19 12.93
N GLU A 182 9.72 -2.24 12.36
CA GLU A 182 10.37 -3.12 11.37
C GLU A 182 9.45 -3.42 10.19
N GLY A 183 10.00 -3.43 8.98
CA GLY A 183 9.25 -3.75 7.77
C GLY A 183 8.11 -2.75 7.54
N GLN A 184 6.87 -3.22 7.68
CA GLN A 184 5.65 -2.40 7.58
C GLN A 184 5.07 -2.01 8.95
N GLY A 185 5.66 -2.47 10.06
CA GLY A 185 5.19 -2.17 11.41
C GLY A 185 5.71 -0.83 11.94
N GLY A 186 5.07 -0.34 13.00
CA GLY A 186 5.42 0.86 13.74
C GLY A 186 4.23 1.36 14.57
N LEU A 187 4.24 2.67 14.89
CA LEU A 187 3.00 3.38 15.21
C LEU A 187 2.27 3.67 13.90
N LEU A 188 1.02 3.21 13.79
CA LEU A 188 0.28 3.18 12.53
C LEU A 188 -0.84 4.20 12.61
N ASP A 189 -2.06 3.80 12.94
CA ASP A 189 -3.19 4.70 12.87
C ASP A 189 -3.34 5.55 14.14
N VAL A 190 -3.87 6.75 13.96
CA VAL A 190 -4.46 7.57 15.03
C VAL A 190 -5.90 7.85 14.64
N SER A 191 -6.82 7.67 15.59
CA SER A 191 -8.21 8.04 15.38
C SER A 191 -8.76 8.74 16.62
N VAL A 192 -9.33 9.93 16.43
CA VAL A 192 -9.92 10.75 17.46
C VAL A 192 -11.37 10.30 17.67
N ASP A 193 -11.79 10.14 18.93
CA ASP A 193 -13.15 9.73 19.24
C ASP A 193 -14.16 10.76 18.70
N PRO A 194 -15.28 10.36 18.07
CA PRO A 194 -16.29 11.31 17.60
C PRO A 194 -16.82 12.26 18.71
N ASP A 195 -16.77 11.83 19.97
CA ASP A 195 -17.17 12.63 21.14
C ASP A 195 -15.93 13.21 21.89
N TYR A 196 -14.80 13.43 21.20
CA TYR A 196 -13.53 13.86 21.80
C TYR A 196 -13.66 15.13 22.65
N ALA A 197 -14.47 16.10 22.21
CA ALA A 197 -14.72 17.33 22.96
C ALA A 197 -15.31 17.08 24.36
N GLU A 198 -16.00 15.95 24.55
CA GLU A 198 -16.61 15.56 25.82
C GLU A 198 -15.72 14.60 26.62
N ASN A 199 -15.07 13.65 25.95
CA ASN A 199 -14.42 12.52 26.61
C ASN A 199 -12.87 12.53 26.55
N GLY A 200 -12.28 13.24 25.59
CA GLY A 200 -10.84 13.37 25.37
C GLY A 200 -10.14 12.11 24.85
N TRP A 201 -10.85 11.11 24.34
CA TRP A 201 -10.28 9.84 23.90
C TRP A 201 -9.65 9.91 22.51
N VAL A 202 -8.42 9.40 22.41
CA VAL A 202 -7.70 9.16 21.17
C VAL A 202 -7.32 7.69 21.12
N TYR A 203 -7.38 7.08 19.94
CA TYR A 203 -7.07 5.69 19.69
C TYR A 203 -5.79 5.57 18.86
N LEU A 204 -4.92 4.63 19.21
CA LEU A 204 -3.69 4.34 18.49
C LEU A 204 -3.64 2.85 18.14
N SER A 205 -3.34 2.55 16.88
CA SER A 205 -2.99 1.19 16.46
C SER A 205 -1.49 1.09 16.15
N TYR A 206 -0.89 -0.04 16.52
CA TYR A 206 0.56 -0.22 16.37
C TYR A 206 0.96 -1.69 16.32
N SER A 207 2.19 -1.93 15.86
CA SER A 207 2.83 -3.25 15.92
C SER A 207 3.36 -3.53 17.33
N HIS A 208 2.60 -4.31 18.10
CA HIS A 208 2.99 -4.78 19.43
C HIS A 208 3.93 -5.97 19.34
N LEU A 209 5.09 -5.88 20.00
CA LEU A 209 6.08 -6.95 20.12
C LEU A 209 5.87 -7.71 21.43
N LEU A 210 5.85 -9.04 21.39
CA LEU A 210 5.96 -9.85 22.61
C LEU A 210 7.44 -10.02 22.96
N SER A 211 8.00 -9.07 23.72
CA SER A 211 9.41 -9.05 24.12
C SER A 211 9.83 -10.33 24.85
N ASP A 212 8.92 -10.87 25.65
CA ASP A 212 9.19 -11.97 26.59
C ASP A 212 9.01 -13.36 25.95
N ALA A 213 8.54 -13.41 24.70
CA ALA A 213 8.39 -14.66 23.96
C ALA A 213 9.75 -15.32 23.67
N GLU A 214 9.80 -16.64 23.55
CA GLU A 214 11.03 -17.36 23.21
C GLU A 214 11.46 -17.16 21.74
N GLY A 215 12.71 -17.52 21.42
CA GLY A 215 13.28 -17.46 20.07
C GLY A 215 14.00 -16.15 19.72
N GLU A 216 14.80 -16.21 18.64
CA GLU A 216 15.63 -15.09 18.18
C GLU A 216 14.79 -13.95 17.61
N ARG A 217 13.75 -14.27 16.84
CA ARG A 217 12.83 -13.29 16.26
C ARG A 217 11.52 -13.27 17.02
N LYS A 218 11.33 -12.24 17.85
CA LYS A 218 10.12 -12.09 18.67
C LYS A 218 8.86 -11.91 17.81
N PRO A 219 7.73 -12.55 18.16
CA PRO A 219 6.49 -12.44 17.42
C PRO A 219 5.80 -11.09 17.72
N ALA A 220 5.02 -10.61 16.76
CA ALA A 220 4.36 -9.31 16.82
C ALA A 220 2.94 -9.37 16.25
N MET A 221 2.05 -8.46 16.64
CA MET A 221 0.69 -8.29 16.13
C MET A 221 0.21 -6.85 16.25
N THR A 222 -0.78 -6.49 15.44
CA THR A 222 -1.53 -5.24 15.60
C THR A 222 -2.23 -5.23 16.95
N ARG A 223 -2.04 -4.16 17.71
CA ARG A 223 -2.71 -3.89 19.00
C ARG A 223 -3.32 -2.50 18.94
N ILE A 224 -4.43 -2.31 19.64
CA ILE A 224 -5.11 -1.02 19.75
C ILE A 224 -5.20 -0.62 21.20
N VAL A 225 -4.80 0.62 21.48
CA VAL A 225 -5.01 1.27 22.76
C VAL A 225 -5.81 2.56 22.56
N ARG A 226 -6.41 3.06 23.62
CA ARG A 226 -6.85 4.46 23.71
C ARG A 226 -6.18 5.15 24.89
N GLY A 227 -6.18 6.46 24.87
CA GLY A 227 -5.62 7.30 25.92
C GLY A 227 -6.06 8.74 25.73
N LYS A 228 -5.55 9.62 26.58
CA LYS A 228 -5.78 11.06 26.52
C LYS A 228 -4.47 11.80 26.33
N ILE A 229 -4.56 13.07 25.95
CA ILE A 229 -3.40 13.94 25.84
C ILE A 229 -3.55 15.06 26.85
N GLN A 230 -2.64 15.12 27.83
CA GLN A 230 -2.60 16.12 28.89
C GLN A 230 -1.16 16.59 29.03
N ASP A 231 -0.94 17.90 29.07
CA ASP A 231 0.40 18.51 29.20
C ASP A 231 1.44 17.94 28.22
N HIS A 232 1.04 17.76 26.95
CA HIS A 232 1.88 17.19 25.87
C HIS A 232 2.34 15.73 26.11
N ALA A 233 1.65 15.00 26.99
CA ALA A 233 1.91 13.60 27.30
C ALA A 233 0.67 12.72 27.07
N TRP A 234 0.91 11.46 26.69
CA TRP A 234 -0.09 10.41 26.58
C TRP A 234 -0.41 9.83 27.96
N THR A 235 -1.67 9.93 28.38
CA THR A 235 -2.14 9.52 29.71
C THR A 235 -3.34 8.58 29.62
N ASP A 236 -3.72 8.00 30.77
CA ASP A 236 -4.97 7.24 30.92
C ASP A 236 -5.13 6.08 29.92
N GLN A 237 -4.02 5.40 29.61
CA GLN A 237 -4.01 4.39 28.56
C GLN A 237 -4.85 3.15 28.93
N GLU A 238 -5.69 2.72 28.00
CA GLU A 238 -6.45 1.48 28.06
C GLU A 238 -6.21 0.62 26.82
N VAL A 239 -6.11 -0.70 27.00
CA VAL A 239 -5.99 -1.65 25.90
C VAL A 239 -7.39 -1.97 25.38
N ILE A 240 -7.62 -1.66 24.10
CA ILE A 240 -8.92 -1.80 23.44
C ILE A 240 -9.01 -3.09 22.66
N TYR A 241 -7.89 -3.51 22.05
CA TYR A 241 -7.80 -4.79 21.39
C TYR A 241 -6.40 -5.37 21.50
N GLU A 242 -6.33 -6.65 21.84
CA GLU A 242 -5.13 -7.46 21.82
C GLU A 242 -5.49 -8.89 21.41
N ALA A 243 -4.78 -9.42 20.41
CA ALA A 243 -4.97 -10.81 20.00
C ALA A 243 -4.41 -11.79 21.04
N PRO A 244 -4.90 -13.03 21.10
CA PRO A 244 -4.23 -14.10 21.85
C PRO A 244 -2.76 -14.24 21.43
N HIS A 245 -1.85 -14.31 22.41
CA HIS A 245 -0.40 -14.25 22.17
C HIS A 245 0.14 -15.40 21.32
N ASP A 246 -0.48 -16.57 21.40
CA ASP A 246 -0.16 -17.76 20.59
C ASP A 246 -0.47 -17.58 19.10
N LEU A 247 -1.26 -16.56 18.75
CA LEU A 247 -1.59 -16.20 17.36
C LEU A 247 -0.67 -15.11 16.79
N TYR A 248 0.26 -14.57 17.58
CA TYR A 248 1.26 -13.62 17.09
C TYR A 248 2.23 -14.32 16.12
N THR A 249 2.76 -13.56 15.15
CA THR A 249 3.67 -14.11 14.13
C THR A 249 4.97 -13.32 14.05
N THR A 250 6.03 -13.95 13.54
CA THR A 250 7.37 -13.34 13.41
C THR A 250 7.56 -12.54 12.13
N THR A 251 6.55 -12.49 11.25
CA THR A 251 6.59 -11.70 10.02
C THR A 251 6.49 -10.20 10.33
N ARG A 252 6.93 -9.35 9.39
CA ARG A 252 6.92 -7.87 9.53
C ARG A 252 6.15 -7.18 8.41
N HIS A 253 5.21 -7.90 7.81
CA HIS A 253 4.35 -7.42 6.73
C HIS A 253 2.89 -7.54 7.15
N HIS A 254 2.06 -6.75 6.47
CA HIS A 254 0.60 -6.81 6.43
C HIS A 254 -0.10 -6.61 7.78
N TYR A 255 0.23 -5.54 8.49
CA TYR A 255 -0.39 -5.22 9.79
C TYR A 255 -1.83 -4.69 9.69
N GLY A 256 -2.31 -4.27 8.52
CA GLY A 256 -3.58 -3.56 8.43
C GLY A 256 -3.54 -2.24 9.21
N SER A 257 -4.34 -2.18 10.27
CA SER A 257 -4.30 -1.25 11.42
C SER A 257 -5.18 0.00 11.33
N ARG A 258 -5.88 0.22 10.22
CA ARG A 258 -6.83 1.35 10.13
C ARG A 258 -8.02 1.18 11.07
N ILE A 259 -8.47 2.26 11.71
CA ILE A 259 -9.60 2.38 12.64
C ILE A 259 -10.62 3.34 12.05
N VAL A 260 -11.91 3.02 12.15
CA VAL A 260 -13.02 3.96 11.87
C VAL A 260 -14.16 3.74 12.86
N PHE A 261 -14.96 4.79 13.08
CA PHE A 261 -16.17 4.74 13.87
C PHE A 261 -17.39 4.86 12.97
N ASP A 262 -18.37 3.96 13.14
CA ASP A 262 -19.66 4.10 12.45
C ASP A 262 -20.62 5.04 13.22
N PRO A 263 -21.69 5.53 12.58
CA PRO A 263 -22.70 6.36 13.23
C PRO A 263 -23.42 5.70 14.40
N SER A 264 -23.34 4.37 14.54
CA SER A 264 -23.93 3.60 15.65
C SER A 264 -23.01 3.52 16.86
N GLY A 265 -21.79 4.05 16.78
CA GLY A 265 -20.80 4.05 17.87
C GLY A 265 -19.96 2.77 17.96
N PHE A 266 -19.95 1.93 16.92
CA PHE A 266 -19.03 0.81 16.81
C PHE A 266 -17.67 1.27 16.26
N LEU A 267 -16.61 0.67 16.78
CA LEU A 267 -15.24 0.82 16.28
C LEU A 267 -14.94 -0.38 15.38
N TYR A 268 -14.56 -0.08 14.13
CA TYR A 268 -14.07 -1.07 13.17
C TYR A 268 -12.57 -0.89 12.98
N PHE A 269 -11.85 -2.01 12.85
CA PHE A 269 -10.43 -1.96 12.56
C PHE A 269 -9.97 -3.13 11.71
N SER A 270 -8.86 -2.94 11.00
CA SER A 270 -8.31 -3.97 10.12
C SER A 270 -7.06 -4.65 10.67
N ILE A 271 -6.91 -5.94 10.37
CA ILE A 271 -5.66 -6.68 10.55
C ILE A 271 -5.40 -7.46 9.26
N GLY A 272 -4.25 -7.21 8.62
CA GLY A 272 -3.83 -7.97 7.44
C GLY A 272 -3.40 -9.40 7.80
N GLU A 273 -3.19 -10.26 6.80
CA GLU A 273 -2.97 -11.69 7.04
C GLU A 273 -1.59 -12.04 7.62
N ARG A 274 -0.69 -11.06 7.69
CA ARG A 274 0.67 -11.16 8.23
C ARG A 274 1.62 -12.07 7.44
N GLY A 275 1.46 -12.17 6.13
CA GLY A 275 2.36 -12.91 5.23
C GLY A 275 2.16 -14.44 5.21
N ILE A 276 1.13 -14.95 5.87
CA ILE A 276 0.66 -16.33 5.83
C ILE A 276 -0.75 -16.35 5.23
N ALA A 277 -0.83 -16.38 3.91
CA ALA A 277 -2.05 -16.10 3.16
C ALA A 277 -3.30 -16.89 3.62
N HIS A 278 -3.16 -18.20 3.90
CA HIS A 278 -4.28 -19.04 4.30
C HIS A 278 -4.88 -18.68 5.68
N HIS A 279 -4.18 -17.89 6.51
CA HIS A 279 -4.75 -17.38 7.77
C HIS A 279 -5.95 -16.43 7.52
N ALA A 280 -6.03 -15.78 6.37
CA ALA A 280 -7.17 -14.94 6.01
C ALA A 280 -8.50 -15.69 6.01
N GLN A 281 -8.48 -16.99 5.67
CA GLN A 281 -9.65 -17.88 5.66
C GLN A 281 -9.93 -18.55 7.01
N ASP A 282 -8.95 -18.56 7.93
CA ASP A 282 -9.12 -19.15 9.26
C ASP A 282 -9.81 -18.14 10.20
N ILE A 283 -11.07 -18.38 10.52
CA ILE A 283 -11.86 -17.52 11.42
C ILE A 283 -11.50 -17.69 12.90
N ARG A 284 -10.63 -18.64 13.25
CA ARG A 284 -10.04 -18.74 14.60
C ARG A 284 -8.87 -17.77 14.81
N ARG A 285 -8.49 -17.01 13.77
CA ARG A 285 -7.33 -16.12 13.74
C ARG A 285 -7.74 -14.68 13.45
N PRO A 286 -6.99 -13.69 13.98
CA PRO A 286 -7.26 -12.27 13.73
C PRO A 286 -6.76 -11.81 12.35
N ASN A 287 -5.90 -12.60 11.73
CA ASN A 287 -5.22 -12.29 10.49
C ASN A 287 -6.18 -12.21 9.28
N GLY A 288 -6.09 -11.15 8.49
CA GLY A 288 -6.81 -11.00 7.22
C GLY A 288 -8.31 -10.76 7.41
N LYS A 289 -8.65 -9.86 8.33
CA LYS A 289 -10.01 -9.58 8.81
C LYS A 289 -10.27 -8.09 8.93
N ILE A 290 -11.55 -7.72 8.82
CA ILE A 290 -12.07 -6.52 9.48
C ILE A 290 -12.75 -6.98 10.77
N HIS A 291 -12.45 -6.28 11.86
CA HIS A 291 -13.00 -6.52 13.19
C HIS A 291 -13.99 -5.41 13.58
N ARG A 292 -14.95 -5.73 14.45
CA ARG A 292 -15.91 -4.79 15.03
C ARG A 292 -16.00 -4.98 16.55
N ILE A 293 -15.83 -3.90 17.30
CA ILE A 293 -15.91 -3.83 18.76
C ILE A 293 -16.64 -2.54 19.18
N PHE A 294 -16.99 -2.41 20.46
CA PHE A 294 -17.37 -1.12 21.03
C PHE A 294 -16.13 -0.25 21.31
N LYS A 295 -16.32 1.06 21.44
CA LYS A 295 -15.25 2.04 21.75
C LYS A 295 -14.43 1.71 23.01
N ASN A 296 -15.00 0.94 23.95
CA ASN A 296 -14.35 0.47 25.18
C ASN A 296 -13.70 -0.92 25.07
N GLY A 297 -13.67 -1.53 23.88
CA GLY A 297 -13.10 -2.87 23.66
C GLY A 297 -14.06 -4.04 23.88
N SER A 298 -15.26 -3.80 24.42
CA SER A 298 -16.26 -4.88 24.57
C SER A 298 -16.82 -5.34 23.23
N ILE A 299 -17.35 -6.57 23.19
CA ILE A 299 -17.79 -7.24 21.96
C ILE A 299 -19.30 -7.01 21.76
N PRO A 300 -19.74 -6.52 20.58
CA PRO A 300 -21.14 -6.48 20.21
C PRO A 300 -21.78 -7.87 20.14
N SER A 301 -22.92 -8.04 20.80
CA SER A 301 -23.65 -9.33 20.84
C SER A 301 -24.27 -9.73 19.50
N ASP A 302 -24.29 -8.83 18.53
CA ASP A 302 -24.75 -9.07 17.16
C ASP A 302 -23.58 -9.28 16.18
N ASN A 303 -22.34 -9.44 16.67
CA ASN A 303 -21.21 -9.76 15.80
C ASN A 303 -21.45 -11.08 15.03
N PRO A 304 -21.10 -11.16 13.74
CA PRO A 304 -21.48 -12.30 12.89
C PRO A 304 -20.97 -13.67 13.36
N PHE A 305 -19.91 -13.69 14.17
CA PHE A 305 -19.25 -14.90 14.64
C PHE A 305 -19.25 -15.06 16.17
N VAL A 306 -20.03 -14.24 16.91
CA VAL A 306 -19.97 -14.23 18.39
C VAL A 306 -20.48 -15.52 19.03
N GLU A 307 -21.46 -16.18 18.42
CA GLU A 307 -22.04 -17.45 18.88
C GLU A 307 -21.27 -18.69 18.40
N ARG A 308 -20.06 -18.50 17.84
CA ARG A 308 -19.23 -19.60 17.33
C ARG A 308 -18.01 -19.82 18.21
N ASP A 309 -17.95 -20.99 18.84
CA ASP A 309 -16.79 -21.41 19.64
C ASP A 309 -15.50 -21.56 18.82
N ASP A 310 -15.63 -21.74 17.50
CA ASP A 310 -14.52 -21.88 16.56
C ASP A 310 -14.18 -20.59 15.80
N ALA A 311 -14.52 -19.43 16.36
CA ALA A 311 -14.20 -18.14 15.76
C ALA A 311 -13.78 -17.10 16.81
N LEU A 312 -13.01 -16.09 16.39
CA LEU A 312 -12.79 -14.92 17.23
C LEU A 312 -14.04 -14.03 17.22
N PRO A 313 -14.58 -13.65 18.39
CA PRO A 313 -15.88 -12.97 18.47
C PRO A 313 -15.83 -11.52 17.97
N THR A 314 -14.63 -10.94 17.79
CA THR A 314 -14.45 -9.60 17.23
C THR A 314 -14.52 -9.56 15.70
N ILE A 315 -14.49 -10.71 15.01
CA ILE A 315 -14.47 -10.74 13.54
C ILE A 315 -15.78 -10.20 13.00
N PHE A 316 -15.68 -9.27 12.05
CA PHE A 316 -16.81 -8.78 11.27
C PHE A 316 -16.79 -9.39 9.86
N THR A 317 -15.63 -9.41 9.20
CA THR A 317 -15.43 -10.05 7.89
C THR A 317 -14.09 -10.78 7.83
N PHE A 318 -13.92 -11.63 6.82
CA PHE A 318 -12.68 -12.38 6.61
C PHE A 318 -12.31 -12.53 5.15
N GLY A 319 -11.13 -13.09 4.88
CA GLY A 319 -10.64 -13.27 3.52
C GLY A 319 -10.04 -11.99 2.92
N ASN A 320 -9.49 -11.11 3.75
CA ASN A 320 -8.72 -9.94 3.31
C ASN A 320 -7.21 -10.25 3.36
N ARG A 321 -6.43 -9.65 2.46
CA ARG A 321 -4.97 -9.74 2.43
C ARG A 321 -4.32 -8.69 3.32
N ASN A 322 -4.39 -7.43 2.92
CA ASN A 322 -3.77 -6.35 3.70
C ASN A 322 -4.53 -5.05 3.51
N PRO A 323 -5.64 -4.87 4.26
CA PRO A 323 -6.37 -3.60 4.30
C PRO A 323 -5.44 -2.44 4.67
N GLN A 324 -5.65 -1.26 4.10
CA GLN A 324 -4.87 -0.06 4.39
C GLN A 324 -5.75 1.17 4.64
N GLY A 325 -6.87 1.25 3.91
CA GLY A 325 -7.90 2.28 4.09
C GLY A 325 -9.18 1.66 4.61
N LEU A 326 -9.87 2.40 5.46
CA LEU A 326 -11.24 2.20 5.88
C LEU A 326 -11.90 3.58 5.91
N ALA A 327 -13.14 3.67 5.45
CA ALA A 327 -13.96 4.87 5.59
C ALA A 327 -15.42 4.48 5.77
N VAL A 328 -16.19 5.31 6.45
CA VAL A 328 -17.64 5.12 6.60
C VAL A 328 -18.35 6.03 5.61
N HIS A 329 -19.22 5.47 4.78
CA HIS A 329 -20.02 6.25 3.86
C HIS A 329 -21.05 7.07 4.66
N PRO A 330 -21.02 8.42 4.62
CA PRO A 330 -21.79 9.26 5.54
C PRO A 330 -23.31 9.14 5.37
N GLY A 331 -23.78 8.80 4.16
CA GLY A 331 -25.21 8.62 3.88
C GLY A 331 -25.80 7.25 4.22
N THR A 332 -24.99 6.17 4.17
CA THR A 332 -25.49 4.78 4.30
C THR A 332 -24.97 4.08 5.55
N GLY A 333 -23.91 4.60 6.17
CA GLY A 333 -23.20 3.93 7.26
C GLY A 333 -22.38 2.72 6.81
N HIS A 334 -22.32 2.42 5.50
CA HIS A 334 -21.53 1.30 4.99
C HIS A 334 -20.04 1.57 5.21
N ILE A 335 -19.31 0.54 5.67
CA ILE A 335 -17.86 0.58 5.75
C ILE A 335 -17.29 0.23 4.37
N TRP A 336 -16.41 1.09 3.87
CA TRP A 336 -15.62 0.86 2.66
C TRP A 336 -14.18 0.57 3.06
N GLU A 337 -13.51 -0.24 2.25
CA GLU A 337 -12.19 -0.76 2.55
C GLU A 337 -11.33 -0.82 1.29
N THR A 338 -10.04 -0.50 1.44
CA THR A 338 -9.05 -0.75 0.39
C THR A 338 -7.95 -1.65 0.90
N GLU A 339 -7.52 -2.60 0.07
CA GLU A 339 -6.40 -3.50 0.39
C GLU A 339 -5.37 -3.63 -0.72
N HIS A 340 -4.14 -3.94 -0.31
CA HIS A 340 -3.09 -4.34 -1.24
C HIS A 340 -3.29 -5.77 -1.71
N GLY A 341 -3.37 -5.95 -3.02
CA GLY A 341 -3.13 -7.23 -3.67
C GLY A 341 -1.64 -7.62 -3.65
N PRO A 342 -1.29 -8.78 -4.22
CA PRO A 342 0.10 -9.17 -4.43
C PRO A 342 0.72 -8.37 -5.59
N MET A 343 1.11 -8.99 -6.70
CA MET A 343 1.49 -8.28 -7.93
C MET A 343 0.23 -7.99 -8.77
N GLY A 344 -0.36 -6.81 -8.57
CA GLY A 344 -1.69 -6.51 -9.12
C GLY A 344 -2.81 -6.94 -8.18
N GLY A 345 -4.02 -6.47 -8.45
CA GLY A 345 -5.21 -6.86 -7.70
C GLY A 345 -5.35 -6.16 -6.36
N ASP A 346 -4.96 -4.88 -6.27
CA ASP A 346 -5.46 -4.04 -5.18
C ASP A 346 -6.96 -3.89 -5.31
N GLU A 347 -7.69 -3.78 -4.20
CA GLU A 347 -9.15 -3.84 -4.19
C GLU A 347 -9.76 -2.66 -3.44
N LEU A 348 -11.00 -2.32 -3.83
CA LEU A 348 -11.94 -1.48 -3.10
C LEU A 348 -13.19 -2.30 -2.84
N ASN A 349 -13.57 -2.43 -1.58
CA ASN A 349 -14.64 -3.30 -1.10
C ASN A 349 -15.68 -2.50 -0.31
N VAL A 350 -16.96 -2.87 -0.46
CA VAL A 350 -18.01 -2.53 0.52
C VAL A 350 -18.11 -3.69 1.51
N ILE A 351 -17.92 -3.40 2.79
CA ILE A 351 -17.79 -4.39 3.86
C ILE A 351 -19.16 -4.79 4.41
N HIS A 352 -19.46 -6.09 4.36
CA HIS A 352 -20.70 -6.67 4.87
C HIS A 352 -20.44 -7.72 5.94
N GLY A 353 -21.08 -7.59 7.11
CA GLY A 353 -20.91 -8.52 8.23
C GLY A 353 -21.09 -9.99 7.84
N GLY A 354 -20.16 -10.83 8.26
CA GLY A 354 -20.12 -12.27 7.99
C GLY A 354 -19.55 -12.65 6.62
N ALA A 355 -19.26 -11.69 5.75
CA ALA A 355 -18.80 -11.97 4.39
C ALA A 355 -17.34 -12.42 4.31
N ASN A 356 -17.06 -13.24 3.28
CA ASN A 356 -15.74 -13.67 2.87
C ASN A 356 -15.29 -12.88 1.63
N TYR A 357 -14.19 -12.15 1.70
CA TYR A 357 -13.58 -11.39 0.59
C TYR A 357 -12.58 -12.23 -0.22
N GLY A 358 -12.40 -13.48 0.18
CA GLY A 358 -11.92 -14.53 -0.71
C GLY A 358 -10.41 -14.71 -0.80
N TRP A 359 -9.57 -13.78 -0.31
CA TRP A 359 -8.12 -14.00 -0.28
C TRP A 359 -7.75 -15.22 0.59
N PRO A 360 -6.82 -16.10 0.16
CA PRO A 360 -6.15 -16.15 -1.15
C PRO A 360 -6.86 -17.07 -2.16
N SER A 361 -8.03 -17.59 -1.82
CA SER A 361 -8.80 -18.52 -2.67
C SER A 361 -9.25 -17.90 -3.98
N ILE A 362 -9.45 -16.59 -4.01
CA ILE A 362 -9.62 -15.78 -5.21
C ILE A 362 -8.70 -14.56 -5.14
N THR A 363 -8.22 -14.10 -6.30
CA THR A 363 -7.51 -12.82 -6.43
C THR A 363 -7.38 -12.41 -7.89
N TYR A 364 -7.28 -11.11 -8.16
CA TYR A 364 -6.94 -10.57 -9.48
C TYR A 364 -5.42 -10.46 -9.72
N GLY A 365 -4.62 -10.67 -8.66
CA GLY A 365 -3.17 -10.55 -8.66
C GLY A 365 -2.41 -11.86 -8.91
N ARG A 366 -1.09 -11.75 -9.00
CA ARG A 366 -0.14 -12.88 -9.10
C ARG A 366 0.96 -12.76 -8.05
N ASN A 367 1.75 -13.82 -7.86
CA ASN A 367 2.95 -13.74 -7.06
C ASN A 367 3.96 -12.78 -7.71
N TYR A 368 4.85 -12.21 -6.90
CA TYR A 368 5.86 -11.26 -7.39
C TYR A 368 6.92 -11.90 -8.30
N ASP A 369 7.02 -13.23 -8.30
CA ASP A 369 7.84 -14.03 -9.23
C ASP A 369 7.09 -14.38 -10.55
N GLY A 370 5.84 -13.92 -10.69
CA GLY A 370 4.97 -14.20 -11.85
C GLY A 370 4.07 -15.42 -11.68
N GLY A 371 4.28 -16.24 -10.65
CA GLY A 371 3.47 -17.43 -10.38
C GLY A 371 2.01 -17.12 -10.06
N VAL A 372 1.14 -18.09 -10.28
CA VAL A 372 -0.30 -17.97 -9.96
C VAL A 372 -0.51 -18.10 -8.46
N VAL A 373 -1.29 -17.20 -7.87
CA VAL A 373 -1.73 -17.29 -6.46
C VAL A 373 -2.97 -18.18 -6.36
N SER A 374 -3.96 -17.90 -7.22
CA SER A 374 -5.17 -18.70 -7.38
C SER A 374 -5.56 -18.75 -8.85
N ASP A 375 -6.05 -19.91 -9.29
CA ASP A 375 -6.63 -20.09 -10.63
C ASP A 375 -8.04 -19.46 -10.75
N HIS A 376 -8.59 -18.97 -9.63
CA HIS A 376 -9.93 -18.42 -9.56
C HIS A 376 -9.92 -16.92 -9.25
N ARG A 377 -10.80 -16.18 -9.93
CA ARG A 377 -11.10 -14.76 -9.62
C ARG A 377 -12.42 -14.60 -8.89
N GLU A 378 -13.30 -15.59 -9.01
CA GLU A 378 -14.60 -15.65 -8.38
C GLU A 378 -14.88 -17.08 -7.91
N ARG A 379 -15.60 -17.20 -6.79
CA ARG A 379 -16.09 -18.48 -6.25
C ARG A 379 -17.37 -18.25 -5.46
N GLN A 380 -18.23 -19.26 -5.42
CA GLN A 380 -19.45 -19.23 -4.62
C GLN A 380 -19.12 -18.96 -3.14
N GLY A 381 -19.88 -18.07 -2.51
CA GLY A 381 -19.72 -17.69 -1.10
C GLY A 381 -18.63 -16.66 -0.83
N MET A 382 -17.96 -16.14 -1.88
CA MET A 382 -16.97 -15.07 -1.77
C MET A 382 -17.48 -13.81 -2.45
N ARG A 383 -17.35 -12.66 -1.79
CA ARG A 383 -17.69 -11.34 -2.34
C ARG A 383 -16.64 -10.94 -3.39
N GLN A 384 -17.05 -10.13 -4.34
CA GLN A 384 -16.17 -9.49 -5.30
C GLN A 384 -15.96 -8.03 -4.88
N PRO A 385 -14.80 -7.44 -5.20
CA PRO A 385 -14.57 -6.03 -4.97
C PRO A 385 -15.44 -5.19 -5.90
N THR A 386 -15.80 -3.99 -5.44
CA THR A 386 -16.49 -2.99 -6.26
C THR A 386 -15.58 -2.48 -7.37
N LEU A 387 -14.27 -2.38 -7.10
CA LEU A 387 -13.24 -2.01 -8.05
C LEU A 387 -11.94 -2.74 -7.69
N TYR A 388 -11.15 -3.11 -8.70
CA TYR A 388 -9.79 -3.58 -8.51
C TYR A 388 -8.81 -2.85 -9.44
N TRP A 389 -7.55 -2.74 -9.02
CA TRP A 389 -6.49 -2.13 -9.82
C TRP A 389 -5.45 -3.15 -10.26
N LYS A 390 -5.21 -3.19 -11.57
CA LYS A 390 -4.18 -4.01 -12.21
C LYS A 390 -3.47 -3.17 -13.29
N PRO A 391 -2.22 -2.73 -13.07
CA PRO A 391 -1.35 -3.03 -11.94
C PRO A 391 -1.81 -2.39 -10.62
N SER A 392 -1.36 -2.96 -9.50
CA SER A 392 -1.57 -2.41 -8.15
C SER A 392 -0.98 -1.01 -8.06
N ILE A 393 -1.77 -0.08 -7.52
CA ILE A 393 -1.37 1.31 -7.24
C ILE A 393 -0.80 1.47 -5.82
N ALA A 394 -0.84 0.38 -5.03
CA ALA A 394 -0.61 0.31 -3.60
C ALA A 394 -1.50 1.30 -2.85
N VAL A 395 -2.82 1.06 -2.93
CA VAL A 395 -3.87 1.83 -2.24
C VAL A 395 -3.56 2.03 -0.76
N SER A 396 -3.94 3.18 -0.21
CA SER A 396 -3.66 3.53 1.18
C SER A 396 -4.90 4.10 1.85
N GLY A 397 -4.79 5.16 2.65
CA GLY A 397 -5.94 5.82 3.27
C GLY A 397 -7.02 6.20 2.26
N ILE A 398 -8.27 6.11 2.69
CA ILE A 398 -9.45 6.51 1.93
C ILE A 398 -10.35 7.36 2.82
N HIS A 399 -11.12 8.26 2.21
CA HIS A 399 -12.03 9.13 2.96
C HIS A 399 -13.18 9.61 2.06
N PHE A 400 -14.41 9.51 2.55
CA PHE A 400 -15.56 10.11 1.87
C PHE A 400 -15.56 11.61 2.13
N VAL A 401 -15.60 12.42 1.08
CA VAL A 401 -15.63 13.87 1.24
C VAL A 401 -16.97 14.30 1.80
N ASP A 402 -16.93 14.89 2.98
CA ASP A 402 -18.06 15.51 3.69
C ASP A 402 -17.84 17.02 3.92
N SER A 403 -16.71 17.55 3.46
CA SER A 403 -16.34 18.95 3.62
C SER A 403 -17.31 19.91 2.92
N PRO A 404 -17.75 20.99 3.60
CA PRO A 404 -18.57 22.03 3.00
C PRO A 404 -17.84 22.86 1.94
N SER A 405 -16.49 22.87 1.94
CA SER A 405 -15.69 23.58 0.92
C SER A 405 -15.66 22.85 -0.42
N PHE A 406 -16.02 21.56 -0.44
CA PHE A 406 -16.04 20.72 -1.65
C PHE A 406 -17.44 20.15 -1.93
N PRO A 407 -18.49 20.98 -2.08
CA PRO A 407 -19.87 20.51 -2.16
C PRO A 407 -20.14 19.56 -3.34
N ARG A 408 -19.43 19.73 -4.47
CA ARG A 408 -19.53 18.84 -5.65
C ARG A 408 -18.90 17.47 -5.43
N TRP A 409 -17.96 17.36 -4.49
CA TRP A 409 -17.33 16.09 -4.15
C TRP A 409 -18.04 15.39 -3.00
N LYS A 410 -19.16 15.92 -2.50
CA LYS A 410 -19.89 15.31 -1.40
C LYS A 410 -20.20 13.83 -1.70
N ASN A 411 -19.80 12.95 -0.78
CA ASN A 411 -19.89 11.48 -0.89
C ASN A 411 -19.00 10.84 -1.98
N HIS A 412 -18.14 11.59 -2.65
CA HIS A 412 -17.05 11.00 -3.44
C HIS A 412 -15.97 10.46 -2.51
N LEU A 413 -15.29 9.41 -2.97
CA LEU A 413 -14.26 8.74 -2.20
C LEU A 413 -12.87 9.18 -2.66
N LEU A 414 -12.11 9.81 -1.77
CA LEU A 414 -10.69 10.01 -1.95
C LEU A 414 -9.95 8.70 -1.70
N VAL A 415 -8.97 8.38 -2.55
CA VAL A 415 -8.13 7.19 -2.44
C VAL A 415 -6.67 7.57 -2.62
N GLY A 416 -5.88 7.41 -1.56
CA GLY A 416 -4.43 7.55 -1.62
C GLY A 416 -3.76 6.36 -2.31
N ALA A 417 -2.65 6.61 -3.01
CA ALA A 417 -1.87 5.56 -3.67
C ALA A 417 -0.35 5.75 -3.47
N LEU A 418 0.27 4.74 -2.88
CA LEU A 418 1.70 4.79 -2.52
C LEU A 418 2.63 4.56 -3.70
N LYS A 419 2.32 3.64 -4.62
CA LYS A 419 3.27 3.19 -5.65
C LYS A 419 3.42 4.22 -6.77
N TYR A 420 2.31 4.83 -7.15
CA TYR A 420 2.23 5.79 -8.25
C TYR A 420 2.13 7.24 -7.78
N GLU A 421 2.13 7.47 -6.47
CA GLU A 421 2.18 8.80 -5.86
C GLU A 421 0.99 9.66 -6.29
N GLU A 422 -0.20 9.06 -6.18
CA GLU A 422 -1.45 9.61 -6.68
C GLU A 422 -2.45 9.80 -5.54
N VAL A 423 -3.31 10.81 -5.70
CA VAL A 423 -4.63 10.85 -5.06
C VAL A 423 -5.66 10.67 -6.16
N ARG A 424 -6.58 9.74 -5.94
CA ARG A 424 -7.71 9.49 -6.84
C ARG A 424 -8.99 9.93 -6.19
N LEU A 425 -9.91 10.49 -6.98
CA LEU A 425 -11.26 10.81 -6.58
C LEU A 425 -12.21 9.86 -7.31
N LEU A 426 -13.02 9.12 -6.57
CA LEU A 426 -13.99 8.18 -7.10
C LEU A 426 -15.40 8.74 -6.92
N ASP A 427 -16.15 8.79 -8.01
CA ASP A 427 -17.59 9.01 -7.97
C ASP A 427 -18.28 7.68 -7.65
N ILE A 428 -19.07 7.66 -6.58
CA ILE A 428 -19.70 6.47 -6.03
C ILE A 428 -21.21 6.61 -6.09
N GLU A 429 -21.87 5.69 -6.79
CA GLU A 429 -23.34 5.59 -6.82
C GLU A 429 -23.80 4.15 -6.59
N ASN A 430 -24.68 3.95 -5.61
CA ASN A 430 -25.27 2.64 -5.27
C ASN A 430 -24.19 1.55 -5.10
N ASP A 431 -23.19 1.84 -4.28
CA ASP A 431 -22.04 0.95 -4.02
C ASP A 431 -21.20 0.57 -5.26
N ARG A 432 -21.24 1.38 -6.32
CA ARG A 432 -20.44 1.22 -7.55
C ARG A 432 -19.62 2.45 -7.87
N VAL A 433 -18.41 2.23 -8.41
CA VAL A 433 -17.56 3.31 -8.93
C VAL A 433 -18.02 3.67 -10.34
N MET A 434 -18.49 4.90 -10.52
CA MET A 434 -19.00 5.42 -11.79
C MET A 434 -17.91 6.13 -12.59
N HIS A 435 -17.02 6.83 -11.89
CA HIS A 435 -15.89 7.54 -12.49
C HIS A 435 -14.69 7.54 -11.55
N GLN A 436 -13.49 7.71 -12.12
CA GLN A 436 -12.26 7.92 -11.38
C GLN A 436 -11.42 9.03 -12.04
N GLU A 437 -11.03 10.01 -11.24
CA GLU A 437 -10.08 11.06 -11.62
C GLU A 437 -8.78 10.92 -10.80
N ILE A 438 -7.62 11.22 -11.39
CA ILE A 438 -6.38 11.44 -10.63
C ILE A 438 -6.26 12.94 -10.38
N ILE A 439 -6.51 13.37 -9.14
CA ILE A 439 -6.52 14.80 -8.79
C ILE A 439 -5.14 15.34 -8.40
N LEU A 440 -4.24 14.47 -7.96
CA LEU A 440 -2.86 14.82 -7.61
C LEU A 440 -1.92 13.71 -8.01
N LYS A 441 -0.73 14.08 -8.53
CA LYS A 441 0.33 13.14 -8.91
C LYS A 441 1.71 13.69 -8.59
N ASN A 442 2.64 12.81 -8.24
CA ASN A 442 4.06 13.10 -7.98
C ASN A 442 4.32 14.07 -6.81
N ALA A 443 3.39 14.24 -5.88
CA ALA A 443 3.59 15.04 -4.67
C ALA A 443 4.23 14.27 -3.49
N GLY A 444 4.28 12.95 -3.60
CA GLY A 444 4.84 12.02 -2.62
C GLY A 444 4.04 10.73 -2.63
N ARG A 445 4.54 9.67 -1.98
CA ARG A 445 3.79 8.43 -1.82
C ARG A 445 2.65 8.68 -0.85
N VAL A 446 1.43 8.82 -1.36
CA VAL A 446 0.28 9.19 -0.52
C VAL A 446 -0.08 8.02 0.39
N ARG A 447 -0.01 8.26 1.69
CA ARG A 447 -0.22 7.29 2.75
C ARG A 447 -1.59 7.47 3.42
N ASP A 448 -2.03 8.71 3.61
CA ASP A 448 -3.34 8.99 4.17
C ASP A 448 -4.00 10.19 3.52
N VAL A 449 -5.34 10.23 3.56
CA VAL A 449 -6.18 11.30 3.02
C VAL A 449 -7.38 11.50 3.94
N CYS A 450 -7.74 12.75 4.25
CA CYS A 450 -8.94 13.06 5.04
C CYS A 450 -9.45 14.49 4.76
N SER A 451 -10.74 14.72 5.00
CA SER A 451 -11.27 16.08 5.17
C SER A 451 -10.99 16.53 6.60
N ALA A 452 -10.72 17.83 6.77
CA ALA A 452 -10.49 18.45 8.07
C ALA A 452 -11.67 19.34 8.49
N PRO A 453 -11.82 19.66 9.79
CA PRO A 453 -12.87 20.55 10.28
C PRO A 453 -12.84 21.96 9.65
N ASP A 454 -11.68 22.43 9.21
CA ASP A 454 -11.53 23.70 8.49
C ASP A 454 -12.03 23.65 7.02
N GLY A 455 -12.52 22.49 6.59
CA GLY A 455 -13.05 22.23 5.25
C GLY A 455 -12.00 21.91 4.19
N ALA A 456 -10.69 21.91 4.48
CA ALA A 456 -9.68 21.49 3.51
C ALA A 456 -9.53 19.96 3.46
N ILE A 457 -8.85 19.47 2.43
CA ILE A 457 -8.42 18.07 2.34
C ILE A 457 -6.94 18.00 2.74
N TYR A 458 -6.60 17.09 3.64
CA TYR A 458 -5.23 16.86 4.09
C TYR A 458 -4.70 15.53 3.56
N LEU A 459 -3.42 15.53 3.19
CA LEU A 459 -2.72 14.36 2.68
C LEU A 459 -1.46 14.11 3.50
N VAL A 460 -1.24 12.85 3.88
CA VAL A 460 0.03 12.37 4.44
C VAL A 460 0.84 11.76 3.32
N THR A 461 2.08 12.20 3.13
CA THR A 461 2.96 11.67 2.08
C THR A 461 4.25 11.07 2.64
N ASN A 462 4.85 10.14 1.89
CA ASN A 462 6.21 9.68 2.15
C ASN A 462 7.13 9.89 0.94
N GLY A 463 8.37 10.29 1.19
CA GLY A 463 9.37 10.60 0.16
C GLY A 463 8.91 11.66 -0.88
N PRO A 464 8.57 12.89 -0.46
CA PRO A 464 8.93 13.51 0.83
C PRO A 464 7.95 13.19 1.98
N ASP A 465 8.43 13.28 3.22
CA ASP A 465 7.63 13.01 4.43
C ASP A 465 6.98 14.31 4.91
N THR A 466 5.80 14.61 4.36
CA THR A 466 5.10 15.89 4.58
C THR A 466 3.60 15.74 4.76
N ILE A 467 2.99 16.77 5.33
CA ILE A 467 1.53 16.99 5.32
C ILE A 467 1.21 18.06 4.29
N LEU A 468 0.34 17.72 3.35
CA LEU A 468 -0.16 18.65 2.33
C LEU A 468 -1.60 19.03 2.66
N LYS A 469 -1.95 20.29 2.43
CA LYS A 469 -3.30 20.85 2.55
C LYS A 469 -3.80 21.29 1.18
N LEU A 470 -4.95 20.76 0.76
CA LEU A 470 -5.63 21.08 -0.49
C LEU A 470 -6.85 21.97 -0.18
N THR A 471 -6.87 23.17 -0.76
CA THR A 471 -7.95 24.14 -0.56
C THR A 471 -8.53 24.57 -1.91
N PRO A 472 -9.86 24.65 -2.07
CA PRO A 472 -10.44 25.13 -3.32
C PRO A 472 -10.33 26.65 -3.43
N VAL A 473 -9.89 27.12 -4.61
CA VAL A 473 -9.77 28.55 -4.95
C VAL A 473 -10.98 29.01 -5.75
N ARG A 474 -11.45 28.17 -6.68
CA ARG A 474 -12.58 28.46 -7.58
C ARG A 474 -13.34 27.16 -7.90
N ASP A 475 -14.67 27.23 -7.87
CA ASP A 475 -15.54 26.23 -8.51
C ASP A 475 -15.62 26.55 -10.00
N MET A 476 -15.15 25.62 -10.84
CA MET A 476 -14.98 25.82 -12.27
C MET A 476 -16.30 25.88 -13.05
N ASN A 477 -17.44 25.58 -12.41
CA ASN A 477 -18.76 25.57 -13.04
C ASN A 477 -19.74 26.64 -12.49
N LEU A 478 -19.36 27.43 -11.48
CA LEU A 478 -20.23 28.44 -10.88
C LEU A 478 -20.05 29.88 -11.40
N GLU A 479 -18.99 30.19 -12.14
CA GLU A 479 -18.91 31.43 -12.95
C GLU A 479 -18.07 31.19 -14.21
N PRO A 480 -18.43 31.78 -15.38
CA PRO A 480 -17.60 31.78 -16.58
C PRO A 480 -16.25 32.51 -16.43
#